data_AF-A0A7V2TXK3-F1
#
_entry.id   AF-A0A7V2TXK3-F1
#
_cell.length_a   1.000
_cell.length_b   1.000
_cell.length_c   1.000
_cell.angle_alpha   90.00
_cell.angle_beta   90.00
_cell.angle_gamma   90.00
#
_symmetry.space_group_name_H-M   'P 1'
#
loop_
_entity.id
_entity.type
_entity.pdbx_description
1 polymer ?
#
loop_
_entity_poly.entity_id
_entity_poly.type
_entity_poly.pdbx_seq_one_letter_code
_entity_poly.pdbx_strand_id
1 'polypeptide(L)' 'TGDRLAREILALRPDIPIILCTGFSEHITEEGARALGIREFVMKPLVMKDLAGVIRRALEGKKKGRK' A
#
# COMPACT_ATOMS: atom_id res chain seq x y z
N THR A 1 4.50 5.43 13.09
CA THR A 1 3.92 4.16 12.61
C THR A 1 3.92 4.15 11.09
N GLY A 2 3.70 2.99 10.46
CA GLY A 2 3.81 2.84 8.99
C GLY A 2 2.82 3.71 8.20
N ASP A 3 1.62 3.92 8.75
CA ASP A 3 0.58 4.83 8.23
C ASP A 3 1.04 6.29 8.20
N ARG A 4 1.65 6.80 9.29
CA ARG A 4 2.20 8.16 9.32
C ARG A 4 3.28 8.35 8.26
N LEU A 5 4.18 7.37 8.11
CA LEU A 5 5.21 7.41 7.08
C LEU A 5 4.59 7.40 5.67
N ALA A 6 3.61 6.54 5.43
CA ALA A 6 2.91 6.47 4.15
C ALA A 6 2.27 7.82 3.79
N ARG A 7 1.66 8.48 4.77
CA ARG A 7 1.06 9.82 4.61
C ARG A 7 2.10 10.87 4.18
N GLU A 8 3.25 10.93 4.86
CA GLU A 8 4.31 11.89 4.51
C GLU A 8 4.90 11.61 3.12
N ILE A 9 5.08 10.34 2.76
CA ILE A 9 5.55 9.96 1.41
C ILE A 9 4.55 10.43 0.36
N LEU A 10 3.25 10.20 0.57
CA LEU A 10 2.21 10.60 -0.38
C LEU A 10 2.04 12.13 -0.47
N ALA A 11 2.32 12.87 0.61
CA ALA A 11 2.34 14.33 0.58
C ALA A 11 3.46 14.87 -0.34
N LEU A 12 4.61 14.19 -0.40
CA LEU A 12 5.73 14.57 -1.27
C LEU A 12 5.60 14.00 -2.69
N ARG A 13 5.13 12.76 -2.81
CA ARG A 13 5.08 11.96 -4.03
C ARG A 13 3.78 11.15 -4.06
N PRO A 14 2.64 11.78 -4.42
CA PRO A 14 1.33 11.11 -4.45
C PRO A 14 1.25 9.97 -5.49
N ASP A 15 2.28 9.89 -6.33
CA ASP A 15 2.35 9.03 -7.47
C ASP A 15 3.03 7.68 -7.13
N ILE A 16 3.72 7.58 -5.99
CA ILE A 16 4.38 6.36 -5.52
C ILE A 16 3.34 5.37 -4.99
N PRO A 17 3.28 4.13 -5.50
CA PRO A 17 2.48 3.07 -4.91
C PRO A 17 3.01 2.68 -3.53
N ILE A 18 2.14 2.67 -2.53
CA ILE A 18 2.47 2.18 -1.18
C ILE A 18 1.64 0.92 -0.89
N ILE A 19 2.32 -0.09 -0.35
CA ILE A 19 1.74 -1.33 0.16
C ILE A 19 2.01 -1.36 1.66
N LEU A 20 0.97 -1.44 2.49
CA LEU A 20 1.10 -1.49 3.94
C LEU A 20 0.96 -2.92 4.44
N CYS A 21 2.02 -3.45 5.05
CA CYS A 21 2.03 -4.79 5.64
C CYS A 21 1.91 -4.70 7.17
N THR A 22 0.79 -5.16 7.74
CA THR A 22 0.59 -5.15 9.20
C THR A 22 0.50 -6.56 9.79
N GLY A 23 1.05 -6.79 10.97
CA GLY A 23 0.77 -7.98 11.78
C GLY A 23 -0.10 -7.67 13.00
N PHE A 24 -0.58 -6.42 13.10
CA PHE A 24 -1.31 -5.90 14.24
C PHE A 24 -2.33 -4.86 13.73
N SER A 25 -3.61 -5.19 13.74
CA SER A 25 -4.66 -4.40 13.07
C SER A 25 -5.39 -3.41 13.97
N GLU A 26 -5.12 -3.38 15.28
CA GLU A 26 -5.90 -2.56 16.23
C GLU A 26 -5.81 -1.04 15.95
N HIS A 27 -4.74 -0.58 15.30
CA HIS A 27 -4.52 0.84 15.02
C HIS A 27 -4.87 1.26 13.58
N ILE A 28 -5.04 0.33 12.65
CA ILE A 28 -5.34 0.66 11.27
C ILE A 28 -6.12 -0.46 10.57
N THR A 29 -7.30 -0.09 10.04
CA THR A 29 -8.12 -0.96 9.21
C THR A 29 -7.71 -0.82 7.74
N GLU A 30 -8.12 -1.77 6.90
CA GLU A 30 -7.89 -1.69 5.47
C GLU A 30 -8.55 -0.42 4.88
N GLU A 31 -9.76 -0.10 5.31
CA GLU A 31 -10.49 1.09 4.85
C GLU A 31 -9.75 2.38 5.22
N GLY A 32 -9.24 2.46 6.45
CA GLY A 32 -8.42 3.59 6.91
C GLY A 32 -7.13 3.74 6.08
N ALA A 33 -6.46 2.63 5.78
CA ALA A 33 -5.28 2.64 4.91
C ALA A 33 -5.62 3.13 3.49
N ARG A 34 -6.71 2.64 2.90
CA ARG A 34 -7.19 3.05 1.57
C ARG A 34 -7.52 4.55 1.53
N ALA A 35 -8.16 5.07 2.58
CA ALA A 35 -8.48 6.50 2.70
C ALA A 35 -7.22 7.38 2.76
N LEU A 36 -6.09 6.87 3.24
CA LEU A 36 -4.79 7.55 3.24
C LEU A 36 -4.10 7.54 1.87
N GLY A 37 -4.66 6.89 0.85
CA GLY A 37 -4.04 6.73 -0.47
C GLY A 37 -3.09 5.54 -0.59
N ILE A 38 -3.10 4.62 0.39
CA ILE A 38 -2.35 3.36 0.32
C ILE A 38 -3.02 2.44 -0.70
N ARG A 39 -2.22 1.87 -1.61
CA ARG A 39 -2.75 1.09 -2.73
C ARG A 39 -3.05 -0.34 -2.39
N GLU A 40 -2.36 -0.95 -1.45
CA GLU A 40 -2.67 -2.31 -1.00
C GLU A 40 -2.39 -2.42 0.50
N PHE A 41 -3.23 -3.18 1.18
CA PHE A 41 -3.10 -3.47 2.60
C PHE A 41 -3.03 -4.98 2.77
N VAL A 42 -2.05 -5.46 3.54
CA VAL A 42 -1.82 -6.90 3.68
C VAL A 42 -1.52 -7.28 5.12
N MET A 43 -2.12 -8.39 5.56
CA MET A 43 -1.89 -8.96 6.89
C MET A 43 -0.68 -9.91 6.86
N LYS A 44 0.21 -9.78 7.83
CA LYS A 44 1.27 -10.74 8.11
C LYS A 44 0.67 -11.97 8.82
N PRO A 45 1.27 -13.17 8.64
CA PRO A 45 2.42 -13.46 7.80
C PRO A 45 2.06 -13.48 6.30
N LEU A 46 3.04 -13.12 5.47
CA LEU A 46 2.90 -13.07 4.00
C LEU A 46 3.83 -14.09 3.38
N VAL A 47 3.33 -14.91 2.46
CA VAL A 47 4.19 -15.77 1.64
C VAL A 47 4.54 -15.08 0.32
N MET A 48 5.64 -15.49 -0.31
CA MET A 48 6.18 -14.84 -1.51
C MET A 48 5.19 -14.78 -2.68
N LYS A 49 4.34 -15.81 -2.83
CA LYS A 49 3.30 -15.85 -3.87
C LYS A 49 2.28 -14.74 -3.68
N ASP A 50 1.87 -14.48 -2.44
CA ASP A 50 0.89 -13.43 -2.12
C ASP A 50 1.51 -12.06 -2.34
N LEU A 51 2.74 -11.86 -1.87
CA LEU A 51 3.48 -10.62 -2.07
C LEU A 51 3.64 -10.28 -3.55
N ALA A 52 3.98 -11.26 -4.40
CA ALA A 52 4.08 -11.06 -5.85
C ALA A 52 2.74 -10.61 -6.47
N GLY A 53 1.62 -11.20 -6.04
CA GLY A 53 0.28 -10.79 -6.47
C GLY A 53 -0.06 -9.37 -6.04
N VAL A 54 0.25 -9.00 -4.79
CA VAL A 54 0.00 -7.68 -4.21
C VAL A 54 0.82 -6.61 -4.94
N ILE A 55 2.11 -6.86 -5.18
CA ILE A 55 2.99 -5.96 -5.94
C ILE A 55 2.43 -5.72 -7.34
N ARG A 56 1.98 -6.78 -8.03
CA ARG A 56 1.38 -6.64 -9.36
C ARG A 56 0.17 -5.71 -9.34
N ARG A 57 -0.78 -5.92 -8.44
CA ARG A 57 -1.97 -5.06 -8.30
C ARG A 57 -1.60 -3.62 -7.96
N ALA A 58 -0.66 -3.40 -7.05
CA ALA A 58 -0.21 -2.07 -6.67
C ALA A 58 0.40 -1.28 -7.85
N LEU A 59 1.03 -1.97 -8.80
CA LEU A 59 1.65 -1.38 -9.98
C LEU A 59 0.69 -1.23 -11.17
N GLU A 60 -0.39 -2.00 -11.23
CA GLU A 60 -1.36 -1.96 -12.34
C GLU A 60 -2.13 -0.63 -12.44
N GLY A 61 -2.35 0.06 -11.32
CA GLY A 61 -3.10 1.32 -11.25
C GLY A 61 -2.46 2.56 -11.90
N LYS A 62 -1.36 2.41 -12.68
CA LYS A 62 -0.62 3.54 -13.26
C LYS A 62 -0.24 3.40 -14.74
N LYS A 63 -1.03 2.68 -15.55
CA LYS A 63 -0.92 2.69 -17.03
C LYS A 63 -1.44 3.99 -17.68
N LYS A 64 -1.03 5.16 -17.19
CA LYS A 64 -1.14 6.45 -17.90
C LYS A 64 0.24 7.10 -17.88
N GLY A 65 1.10 6.73 -18.83
CA GLY A 65 2.44 7.31 -18.93
C GLY A 65 3.54 6.46 -19.57
N ARG A 66 3.26 5.26 -20.09
CA ARG A 66 4.15 4.66 -21.09
C ARG A 66 3.72 5.18 -22.46
N LYS A 67 4.42 6.22 -22.93
CA LYS A 67 4.59 6.45 -24.37
C LYS A 67 5.26 5.21 -24.98
#